data_AF-A0AAW1XCC6-F1
#
_entry.id   AF-A0AAW1XCC6-F1
#
_cell.length_a   1.000
_cell.length_b   1.000
_cell.length_c   1.000
_cell.angle_alpha   90.00
_cell.angle_beta   90.00
_cell.angle_gamma   90.00
#
_symmetry.space_group_name_H-M   'P 1'
#
loop_
_entity.id
_entity.type
_entity.pdbx_description
1 polymer ?
#
loop_
_entity_poly.entity_id
_entity_poly.type
_entity_poly.pdbx_seq_one_letter_code
_entity_poly.pdbx_strand_id
1 'polypeptide(L)' 'MAKEIASELLPLIRVYKDGTVERPMESPYVPPSPQDPETGVSSKDITISDSPKICSSFPPSNPKPK' A
#
# COMPACT_ATOMS: atom_id res chain seq x y z
N MET A 1 0.94 -24.52 21.36
CA MET A 1 -0.51 -24.25 21.26
C MET A 1 -0.76 -23.66 19.88
N ALA A 2 -1.70 -24.21 19.11
CA ALA A 2 -2.07 -23.64 17.82
C ALA A 2 -2.85 -22.35 18.05
N LYS A 3 -2.50 -21.26 17.36
CA LYS A 3 -3.25 -20.00 17.43
C LYS A 3 -4.59 -20.18 16.69
N GLU A 4 -5.68 -19.79 17.34
CA GLU A 4 -7.02 -19.89 16.76
C GLU A 4 -7.27 -18.74 15.78
N ILE A 5 -7.72 -19.08 14.57
CA ILE A 5 -8.00 -18.11 13.51
C ILE A 5 -9.36 -17.45 13.78
N ALA A 6 -9.37 -16.12 13.81
CA ALA A 6 -10.59 -15.33 13.90
C ALA A 6 -11.21 -15.09 12.50
N SER A 7 -10.37 -14.76 11.53
CA SER A 7 -10.76 -14.53 10.13
C SER A 7 -9.56 -14.71 9.21
N GLU A 8 -9.76 -15.28 8.02
CA GLU A 8 -8.69 -15.44 7.03
C GLU A 8 -9.18 -15.17 5.62
N LEU A 9 -8.28 -14.62 4.80
CA LEU A 9 -8.46 -14.42 3.37
C LEU A 9 -7.14 -14.82 2.71
N LEU A 10 -6.97 -16.13 2.49
CA LEU A 10 -5.73 -16.68 1.95
C LEU A 10 -5.62 -16.42 0.45
N PRO A 11 -4.41 -16.15 -0.06
CA PRO A 11 -3.10 -16.07 0.63
C PRO A 11 -2.77 -14.69 1.22
N LEU A 12 -3.71 -13.75 1.21
CA LEU A 12 -3.46 -12.33 1.49
C LEU A 12 -3.26 -12.02 2.99
N ILE A 13 -4.16 -12.49 3.87
CA ILE A 13 -4.15 -12.11 5.28
C ILE A 13 -4.76 -13.19 6.18
N ARG A 14 -4.19 -13.37 7.37
CA ARG A 14 -4.75 -14.18 8.47
C ARG A 14 -4.82 -13.35 9.73
N VAL A 15 -5.98 -13.34 10.39
CA VAL A 15 -6.22 -12.65 11.65
C VAL A 15 -6.52 -13.70 12.72
N TYR A 16 -5.76 -13.66 13.80
CA TYR A 16 -5.90 -14.57 14.93
C TYR A 16 -6.76 -13.94 16.03
N LYS A 17 -7.40 -14.78 16.86
CA LYS A 17 -8.20 -14.32 18.00
C LYS A 17 -7.39 -13.57 19.07
N ASP A 18 -6.08 -13.79 19.12
CA ASP A 18 -5.16 -13.08 20.00
C ASP A 18 -4.83 -11.65 19.51
N GLY A 19 -5.39 -11.23 18.37
CA GLY A 19 -5.13 -9.93 17.74
C GLY A 19 -3.92 -9.90 16.82
N THR A 20 -3.18 -11.01 16.69
CA THR A 20 -2.06 -11.10 15.74
C THR A 20 -2.58 -11.12 14.31
N VAL A 21 -1.87 -10.44 13.41
CA VAL A 21 -2.16 -10.45 11.97
C VAL A 21 -0.94 -10.97 11.22
N GLU A 22 -1.13 -12.00 10.42
CA GLU A 22 -0.15 -12.48 9.45
C GLU A 22 -0.54 -11.98 8.05
N ARG A 23 0.45 -11.54 7.27
CA ARG A 23 0.30 -11.09 5.88
C ARG A 23 1.21 -11.92 4.99
N PRO A 24 0.81 -13.15 4.60
CA PRO A 24 1.68 -14.09 3.90
C PRO A 24 2.04 -13.64 2.48
N MET A 25 1.15 -12.88 1.84
CA MET A 25 1.36 -12.33 0.51
C MET A 25 1.43 -10.80 0.62
N GLU A 26 2.66 -10.29 0.65
CA GLU A 26 2.94 -8.86 0.63
C GLU A 26 3.15 -8.40 -0.81
N SER A 27 2.62 -7.22 -1.16
CA SER A 27 2.93 -6.60 -2.45
C SER A 27 4.39 -6.12 -2.43
N PRO A 28 5.14 -6.27 -3.53
CA PRO A 28 6.48 -5.70 -3.61
C PRO A 28 6.41 -4.19 -3.42
N TYR A 29 7.28 -3.67 -2.56
CA TYR A 29 7.41 -2.22 -2.37
C TYR A 29 7.95 -1.60 -3.66
N VAL A 30 7.21 -0.65 -4.25
CA VAL A 30 7.64 0.12 -5.42
C VAL A 30 7.96 1.54 -4.96
N PRO A 31 9.21 2.03 -5.09
CA PRO A 31 9.55 3.39 -4.71
C PRO A 31 8.84 4.42 -5.61
N PRO A 32 8.55 5.62 -5.09
CA PRO A 32 7.96 6.69 -5.90
C PRO A 32 8.87 7.05 -7.07
N SER A 33 8.33 7.02 -8.28
CA SER A 33 9.06 7.35 -9.51
C SER A 33 8.56 8.67 -10.10
N PRO A 34 9.45 9.59 -10.47
CA PRO A 34 9.08 10.84 -11.13
C PRO A 34 8.40 10.63 -12.48
N GLN A 35 8.83 9.64 -13.26
CA GLN A 35 8.23 9.31 -14.55
C GLN A 35 8.33 7.80 -14.76
N ASP A 36 7.20 7.12 -14.65
CA ASP A 36 7.07 5.75 -15.11
C ASP A 36 7.02 5.73 -16.65
N PRO A 37 8.00 5.12 -17.35
CA PRO A 37 8.07 5.14 -18.81
C PRO A 37 6.97 4.31 -19.50
N GLU A 38 6.27 3.41 -18.79
CA GLU A 38 5.15 2.64 -19.34
C GLU A 38 3.81 3.38 -19.22
N THR A 39 3.60 4.16 -18.15
CA THR A 39 2.29 4.77 -17.85
C THR A 39 2.28 6.30 -17.92
N GLY A 40 3.44 6.95 -17.94
CA GLY A 40 3.57 8.41 -17.88
C GLY A 40 3.12 9.02 -16.55
N VAL A 41 2.92 8.18 -15.53
CA VAL A 41 2.49 8.59 -14.20
C VAL A 41 3.71 8.93 -13.36
N SER A 42 3.64 10.05 -12.64
CA SER A 42 4.55 10.35 -11.53
C SER A 42 3.86 9.97 -10.23
N SER A 43 4.58 9.42 -9.26
CA SER A 43 4.06 9.30 -7.90
C SER A 43 4.94 10.15 -6.97
N LYS A 44 4.30 11.00 -6.15
CA LYS A 44 4.98 11.70 -5.07
C LYS A 44 4.29 11.38 -3.77
N ASP A 45 5.09 10.96 -2.79
CA ASP A 45 4.65 10.80 -1.41
C ASP A 45 4.64 12.16 -0.71
N ILE A 46 3.49 12.55 -0.19
CA ILE A 46 3.30 13.78 0.58
C ILE A 46 2.80 13.40 1.97
N THR A 47 3.53 13.80 3.01
CA THR A 47 3.09 13.69 4.41
C THR A 47 2.04 14.75 4.67
N ILE A 48 0.80 14.34 4.97
CA ILE A 48 -0.34 15.24 5.20
C ILE A 48 -0.44 15.64 6.69
N SER A 49 0.00 14.76 7.59
CA SER A 49 0.05 14.99 9.03
C SER A 49 1.10 14.08 9.66
N ASP A 50 1.79 14.55 10.69
CA ASP A 50 2.76 13.74 11.46
C ASP A 50 2.10 12.97 12.62
N SER A 51 0.84 13.28 12.96
CA SER A 51 0.15 12.70 14.11
C SER A 51 -1.35 12.51 13.84
N PRO A 52 -1.77 11.36 13.27
CA PRO A 52 -0.96 10.21 12.83
C PRO A 52 -0.26 10.44 11.49
N LYS A 53 0.82 9.69 11.22
CA LYS A 53 1.53 9.71 9.94
C LYS A 53 0.62 9.25 8.81
N ILE A 54 0.12 10.19 8.01
CA ILE A 54 -0.71 9.93 6.84
C ILE A 54 0.08 10.36 5.61
N CYS A 55 0.30 9.42 4.69
CA CYS A 55 0.88 9.68 3.38
C CYS A 55 -0.18 9.41 2.30
N SER A 56 -0.22 10.24 1.26
CA SER A 56 -1.04 10.02 0.08
C SER A 56 -0.19 10.14 -1.18
N SER A 57 -0.37 9.21 -2.12
CA SER A 57 0.32 9.21 -3.41
C SER A 57 -0.62 9.77 -4.48
N PHE A 58 -0.31 10.94 -5.03
CA PHE A 58 -1.09 11.55 -6.12
C PHE A 58 -0.39 11.35 -7.48
N PRO A 59 -1.11 10.91 -8.53
CA PRO A 59 -0.63 11.01 -9.90
C PRO A 59 -0.75 12.46 -10.40
N PRO A 60 0.28 13.10 -11.00
CA PRO A 60 0.13 14.40 -11.61
C PRO A 60 -0.73 14.25 -12.86
N SER A 61 -1.76 15.08 -12.98
CA SER A 61 -2.46 15.26 -14.24
C SER A 61 -1.54 16.01 -15.20
N ASN A 62 -0.79 15.31 -16.05
CA ASN A 62 -0.24 15.94 -17.24
C ASN A 62 -1.41 16.19 -18.21
N PRO A 63 -1.75 17.44 -18.54
CA PRO A 63 -2.71 17.68 -19.62
C PRO A 63 -2.11 17.09 -20.90
N LYS A 64 -2.83 16.16 -21.55
CA LYS A 64 -2.44 15.69 -22.87
C LYS A 64 -2.39 16.91 -23.81
N PRO A 65 -1.29 17.16 -24.55
CA PRO A 65 -1.30 18.16 -25.59
C PRO A 65 -2.39 17.79 -26.61
N LYS A 66 -3.16 18.80 -27.02
CA LYS A 66 -4.28 18.70 -27.95
C LYS A 66 -3.80 18.42 -29.38
#